data_AF-A0AA42EE10-F1
#
_entry.id   AF-A0AA42EE10-F1
#
_cell.length_a   1.000
_cell.length_b   1.000
_cell.length_c   1.000
_cell.angle_alpha   90.00
_cell.angle_beta   90.00
_cell.angle_gamma   90.00
#
_symmetry.space_group_name_H-M   'P 1'
#
loop_
_entity.id
_entity.type
_entity.pdbx_description
1 polymer ?
#
loop_
_entity_poly.entity_id
_entity_poly.type
_entity_poly.pdbx_seq_one_letter_code
_entity_poly.pdbx_strand_id
1 'polypeptide(L)'
;MSWINNLRMWIKLAAVFTAICVVIGASSLTTYRALSTIETTEKMTTHTYEVLEQLGEIVAGMVNSETGVRGYLVSGDMAFLAPLENGQRQYGAAVAKVGSLTSDNPAQQRRLETVKQNARAWMTDVAEREIALMKDPATRSKARELEASGIGKKTMDALRSTVQEMDREERALLSVRADAAKAAATYANTALAIGGATTLILSILGALSLTFAVTRPVQRMTREMTILAGGDTSVAISGVERRDEVGQMAQAIQVFKTNMLEVERLRTEQDEAETRAVAERKAEMQRIADGFEAAVGEIIETVSSASTELEAAAGTLTRTAESTQGLATRVASASEIASTNVQSVASATNEMASSVHEISRQVQESSRIAGDAVKQAEKTDSRINQLSQAASRIGDVVKLIT
;
A
#
# COMPACT_ATOMS: atom_id res chain seq x y z
N MET A 1 -6.39 23.53 -19.34
CA MET A 1 -5.75 22.22 -19.05
C MET A 1 -6.29 21.52 -17.78
N SER A 2 -7.03 22.18 -16.88
CA SER A 2 -7.50 21.55 -15.62
C SER A 2 -8.63 20.53 -15.80
N TRP A 3 -9.52 20.70 -16.79
CA TRP A 3 -10.67 19.79 -16.98
C TRP A 3 -10.24 18.37 -17.37
N ILE A 4 -9.33 18.24 -18.33
CA ILE A 4 -8.80 16.94 -18.80
C ILE A 4 -8.12 16.16 -17.65
N ASN A 5 -7.46 16.87 -16.72
CA ASN A 5 -6.80 16.22 -15.60
C ASN A 5 -7.78 15.60 -14.60
N ASN A 6 -9.02 16.08 -14.53
CA ASN A 6 -10.05 15.59 -13.61
C ASN A 6 -10.95 14.51 -14.21
N LEU A 7 -10.82 14.18 -15.50
CA LEU A 7 -11.51 13.04 -16.08
C LEU A 7 -10.94 11.73 -15.54
N ARG A 8 -11.77 10.69 -15.48
CA ARG A 8 -11.31 9.33 -15.18
C ARG A 8 -10.37 8.82 -16.27
N MET A 9 -9.37 8.02 -15.89
CA MET A 9 -8.32 7.52 -16.79
C MET A 9 -8.89 6.81 -18.03
N TRP A 10 -9.89 5.95 -17.84
CA TRP A 10 -10.49 5.18 -18.92
C TRP A 10 -11.22 6.08 -19.93
N ILE A 11 -11.80 7.21 -19.50
CA ILE A 11 -12.49 8.15 -20.39
C ILE A 11 -11.48 8.86 -21.29
N LYS A 12 -10.30 9.23 -20.75
CA LYS A 12 -9.22 9.85 -21.54
C LYS A 12 -8.73 8.89 -22.63
N LEU A 13 -8.51 7.62 -22.29
CA LEU A 13 -8.15 6.57 -23.24
C LEU A 13 -9.24 6.35 -24.29
N ALA A 14 -10.49 6.17 -23.85
CA ALA A 14 -11.62 5.95 -24.74
C ALA A 14 -11.81 7.12 -25.71
N ALA A 15 -11.65 8.36 -25.28
CA ALA A 15 -11.78 9.54 -26.15
C ALA A 15 -10.74 9.55 -27.28
N VAL A 16 -9.46 9.26 -26.97
CA VAL A 16 -8.38 9.19 -27.97
C VAL A 16 -8.65 8.05 -28.96
N PHE A 17 -8.93 6.85 -28.46
CA PHE A 17 -9.21 5.69 -29.32
C PHE A 17 -10.45 5.91 -30.18
N THR A 18 -11.52 6.47 -29.63
CA THR A 18 -12.75 6.76 -30.38
C THR A 18 -12.49 7.79 -31.47
N ALA A 19 -11.74 8.86 -31.19
CA ALA A 19 -11.39 9.86 -32.19
C ALA A 19 -10.59 9.24 -33.36
N ILE A 20 -9.62 8.38 -33.06
CA ILE A 20 -8.85 7.65 -34.08
C ILE A 20 -9.76 6.74 -34.91
N CYS A 21 -10.60 5.93 -34.26
CA CYS A 21 -11.53 5.02 -34.95
C CYS A 21 -12.51 5.76 -35.85
N VAL A 22 -13.01 6.93 -35.43
CA VAL A 22 -13.91 7.77 -36.25
C VAL A 22 -13.20 8.27 -37.50
N VAL A 23 -11.96 8.75 -37.38
CA VAL A 23 -11.17 9.23 -38.53
C VAL A 23 -10.86 8.09 -39.50
N ILE A 24 -10.43 6.93 -38.98
CA ILE A 24 -10.16 5.74 -39.80
C ILE A 24 -11.44 5.26 -40.49
N GLY A 25 -12.57 5.22 -39.79
CA GLY A 25 -13.86 4.80 -40.34
C GLY A 25 -14.36 5.74 -41.44
N ALA A 26 -14.25 7.06 -41.22
CA ALA A 26 -14.60 8.06 -42.22
C ALA A 26 -13.71 7.97 -43.47
N SER A 27 -12.39 7.82 -43.29
CA SER A 27 -11.44 7.64 -44.39
C SER A 27 -11.68 6.34 -45.15
N SER A 28 -11.97 5.24 -44.45
CA SER A 28 -12.28 3.95 -45.07
C SER A 28 -13.57 4.02 -45.89
N LEU A 29 -14.60 4.70 -45.39
CA LEU A 29 -15.86 4.87 -46.10
C LEU A 29 -15.70 5.70 -47.38
N THR A 30 -14.90 6.77 -47.35
CA THR A 30 -14.66 7.59 -48.54
C THR A 30 -13.82 6.84 -49.58
N THR A 31 -12.78 6.12 -49.16
CA THR A 31 -12.00 5.25 -50.05
C THR A 31 -12.85 4.15 -50.67
N TYR A 32 -13.72 3.51 -49.88
CA TYR A 32 -14.64 2.48 -50.38
C TYR A 32 -15.58 3.02 -51.47
N ARG A 33 -16.18 4.20 -51.24
CA ARG A 33 -17.04 4.85 -52.24
C ARG A 33 -16.29 5.17 -53.53
N ALA A 34 -15.09 5.72 -53.42
CA ALA A 34 -14.27 6.02 -54.58
C ALA A 34 -13.88 4.75 -55.36
N LEU A 35 -13.53 3.67 -54.66
CA LEU A 35 -13.22 2.38 -55.28
C LEU A 35 -14.43 1.80 -56.02
N SER A 36 -15.62 1.87 -55.42
CA SER A 36 -16.86 1.45 -56.08
C SER A 36 -17.14 2.24 -57.36
N THR A 37 -16.92 3.56 -57.36
CA THR A 37 -17.04 4.38 -58.56
C THR A 37 -16.02 3.96 -59.63
N ILE A 38 -14.77 3.68 -59.26
CA ILE A 38 -13.74 3.23 -60.19
C ILE A 38 -14.13 1.89 -60.84
N GLU A 39 -14.56 0.91 -60.04
CA GLU A 39 -14.93 -0.43 -60.53
C GLU A 39 -16.12 -0.39 -61.49
N THR A 40 -17.16 0.39 -61.15
CA THR A 40 -18.32 0.58 -62.04
C THR A 40 -17.91 1.27 -63.35
N THR A 41 -17.02 2.26 -63.28
CA THR A 41 -16.54 2.99 -64.45
C THR A 41 -15.68 2.10 -65.36
N GLU A 42 -14.87 1.22 -64.79
CA GLU A 42 -14.08 0.23 -65.53
C GLU A 42 -14.99 -0.74 -66.30
N LYS A 43 -16.00 -1.32 -65.64
CA LYS A 43 -16.99 -2.20 -66.30
C LYS A 43 -17.69 -1.51 -67.47
N MET A 44 -18.12 -0.26 -67.26
CA MET A 44 -18.75 0.55 -68.32
C MET A 44 -17.77 0.94 -69.44
N THR A 45 -16.47 1.07 -69.13
CA THR A 45 -15.43 1.34 -70.12
C THR A 45 -15.23 0.15 -71.04
N THR A 46 -15.08 -1.06 -70.47
CA THR A 46 -15.00 -2.30 -71.25
C THR A 46 -16.23 -2.48 -72.12
N HIS A 47 -17.42 -2.25 -71.55
CA HIS A 47 -18.67 -2.30 -72.30
C HIS A 47 -18.69 -1.35 -73.50
N THR A 48 -18.25 -0.09 -73.35
CA THR A 48 -18.18 0.85 -74.48
C THR A 48 -17.17 0.40 -75.54
N TYR A 49 -16.03 -0.20 -75.16
CA TYR A 49 -15.12 -0.78 -76.16
C TYR A 49 -15.75 -1.92 -76.95
N GLU A 50 -16.55 -2.79 -76.31
CA GLU A 50 -17.32 -3.81 -77.01
C GLU A 50 -18.32 -3.19 -78.01
N VAL A 51 -19.02 -2.11 -77.63
CA VAL A 51 -19.93 -1.41 -78.55
C VAL A 51 -19.16 -0.85 -79.75
N LEU A 52 -18.05 -0.15 -79.51
CA LEU A 52 -17.22 0.46 -80.56
C LEU A 52 -16.67 -0.57 -81.55
N GLU A 53 -16.21 -1.73 -81.05
CA GLU A 53 -15.78 -2.85 -81.89
C GLU A 53 -16.91 -3.32 -82.81
N GLN A 54 -18.10 -3.58 -82.24
CA GLN A 54 -19.24 -4.08 -83.00
C GLN A 54 -19.81 -3.04 -83.99
N LEU A 55 -19.70 -1.74 -83.69
CA LEU A 55 -19.99 -0.69 -84.68
C LEU A 55 -19.04 -0.75 -85.88
N GLY A 56 -17.77 -1.06 -85.65
CA GLY A 56 -16.79 -1.33 -86.71
C GLY A 56 -17.18 -2.56 -87.55
N GLU A 57 -17.60 -3.64 -86.90
CA GLU A 57 -18.06 -4.88 -87.55
C GLU A 57 -19.31 -4.68 -88.42
N ILE A 58 -20.22 -3.79 -88.03
CA ILE A 58 -21.37 -3.38 -88.86
C ILE A 58 -20.89 -2.78 -90.18
N VAL A 59 -19.94 -1.83 -90.13
CA VAL A 59 -19.41 -1.18 -91.33
C VAL A 59 -18.62 -2.17 -92.18
N ALA A 60 -17.78 -3.00 -91.55
CA ALA A 60 -16.99 -4.02 -92.23
C ALA A 60 -17.89 -5.04 -92.96
N GLY A 61 -18.94 -5.54 -92.31
CA GLY A 61 -19.91 -6.45 -92.93
C GLY A 61 -20.61 -5.84 -94.14
N MET A 62 -21.01 -4.57 -94.07
CA MET A 62 -21.63 -3.87 -95.20
C MET A 62 -20.64 -3.57 -96.33
N VAL A 63 -19.37 -3.26 -96.02
CA VAL A 63 -18.31 -3.07 -97.04
C VAL A 63 -17.96 -4.39 -97.73
N ASN A 64 -17.90 -5.49 -96.99
CA ASN A 64 -17.71 -6.83 -97.56
C ASN A 64 -18.90 -7.20 -98.48
N SER A 65 -20.10 -6.79 -98.08
CA SER A 65 -21.31 -6.94 -98.89
C SER A 65 -21.23 -6.17 -100.21
N GLU A 66 -20.86 -4.89 -100.14
CA GLU A 66 -20.65 -4.02 -101.31
C GLU A 66 -19.55 -4.59 -102.23
N THR A 67 -18.49 -5.11 -101.63
CA THR A 67 -17.36 -5.72 -102.35
C THR A 67 -17.78 -6.97 -103.13
N GLY A 68 -18.61 -7.84 -102.53
CA GLY A 68 -19.12 -9.03 -103.21
C GLY A 68 -19.99 -8.69 -104.42
N VAL A 69 -20.93 -7.75 -104.25
CA VAL A 69 -21.81 -7.29 -105.33
C VAL A 69 -21.00 -6.68 -106.48
N ARG A 70 -20.04 -5.79 -106.16
CA ARG A 70 -19.16 -5.19 -107.18
C ARG A 70 -18.28 -6.22 -107.88
N GLY A 71 -17.73 -7.20 -107.16
CA GLY A 71 -16.98 -8.30 -107.73
C GLY A 71 -17.81 -9.10 -108.74
N TYR A 72 -19.09 -9.34 -108.42
CA TYR A 72 -20.02 -10.00 -109.33
C TYR A 72 -20.37 -9.14 -110.56
N LEU A 73 -20.60 -7.82 -110.39
CA LEU A 73 -20.87 -6.88 -111.50
C LEU A 73 -19.71 -6.83 -112.53
N VAL A 74 -18.47 -6.95 -112.04
CA VAL A 74 -17.26 -6.94 -112.86
C VAL A 74 -17.03 -8.28 -113.56
N SER A 75 -17.09 -9.39 -112.83
CA SER A 75 -16.72 -10.72 -113.33
C SER A 75 -17.86 -11.47 -114.02
N GLY A 76 -19.11 -11.25 -113.58
CA GLY A 76 -20.25 -12.09 -113.93
C GLY A 76 -20.26 -13.48 -113.27
N ASP A 77 -19.29 -13.79 -112.39
CA ASP A 77 -19.15 -15.07 -111.71
C ASP A 77 -19.79 -15.04 -110.31
N MET A 78 -20.75 -15.93 -110.08
CA MET A 78 -21.49 -16.04 -108.82
C MET A 78 -20.58 -16.34 -107.62
N ALA A 79 -19.38 -16.90 -107.80
CA ALA A 79 -18.44 -17.11 -106.71
C ALA A 79 -18.05 -15.79 -105.99
N PHE A 80 -18.10 -14.65 -106.69
CA PHE A 80 -17.86 -13.34 -106.09
C PHE A 80 -18.98 -12.86 -105.16
N LEU A 81 -20.10 -13.60 -105.04
CA LEU A 81 -21.14 -13.30 -104.06
C LEU A 81 -20.84 -13.88 -102.66
N ALA A 82 -19.81 -14.72 -102.49
CA ALA A 82 -19.45 -15.25 -101.17
C ALA A 82 -19.14 -14.15 -100.11
N PRO A 83 -18.40 -13.06 -100.44
CA PRO A 83 -18.25 -11.90 -99.55
C PRO A 83 -19.58 -11.21 -99.18
N LEU A 84 -20.59 -11.25 -100.05
CA LEU A 84 -21.93 -10.73 -99.74
C LEU A 84 -22.61 -11.52 -98.65
N GLU A 85 -22.66 -12.84 -98.79
CA GLU A 85 -23.27 -13.71 -97.77
C GLU A 85 -22.53 -13.63 -96.43
N ASN A 86 -21.19 -13.60 -96.46
CA ASN A 86 -20.37 -13.44 -95.27
C ASN A 86 -20.58 -12.07 -94.60
N GLY A 87 -20.58 -11.00 -95.41
CA GLY A 87 -20.81 -9.64 -94.94
C GLY A 87 -22.18 -9.46 -94.29
N GLN A 88 -23.23 -10.06 -94.87
CA GLN A 88 -24.57 -10.08 -94.28
C GLN A 88 -24.63 -10.79 -92.93
N ARG A 89 -23.97 -11.95 -92.80
CA ARG A 89 -23.89 -12.68 -91.52
C ARG A 89 -23.16 -11.86 -90.46
N GLN A 90 -22.02 -11.27 -90.81
CA GLN A 90 -21.23 -10.42 -89.92
C GLN A 90 -22.03 -9.19 -89.47
N TYR A 91 -22.66 -8.49 -90.42
CA TYR A 91 -23.56 -7.36 -90.15
C TYR A 91 -24.70 -7.74 -89.20
N GLY A 92 -25.40 -8.85 -89.48
CA GLY A 92 -26.53 -9.30 -88.67
C GLY A 92 -26.14 -9.62 -87.23
N ALA A 93 -25.00 -10.31 -87.05
CA ALA A 93 -24.46 -10.62 -85.72
C ALA A 93 -24.07 -9.34 -84.96
N ALA A 94 -23.36 -8.41 -85.63
CA ALA A 94 -22.90 -7.17 -85.04
C ALA A 94 -24.07 -6.25 -84.65
N VAL A 95 -25.10 -6.11 -85.51
CA VAL A 95 -26.32 -5.34 -85.19
C VAL A 95 -27.06 -5.93 -84.00
N ALA A 96 -27.19 -7.26 -83.92
CA ALA A 96 -27.83 -7.92 -82.77
C ALA A 96 -27.05 -7.64 -81.48
N LYS A 97 -25.70 -7.70 -81.55
CA LYS A 97 -24.83 -7.43 -80.41
C LYS A 97 -24.91 -5.97 -79.97
N VAL A 98 -24.77 -5.00 -80.88
CA VAL A 98 -24.94 -3.56 -80.57
C VAL A 98 -26.33 -3.28 -79.99
N GLY A 99 -27.38 -3.90 -80.54
CA GLY A 99 -28.74 -3.78 -80.02
C GLY A 99 -28.88 -4.27 -78.59
N SER A 100 -28.24 -5.38 -78.23
CA SER A 100 -28.22 -5.88 -76.85
C SER A 100 -27.39 -5.01 -75.91
N LEU A 101 -26.20 -4.57 -76.36
CA LEU A 101 -25.27 -3.79 -75.56
C LEU A 101 -25.84 -2.40 -75.25
N THR A 102 -26.48 -1.77 -76.22
CA THR A 102 -27.04 -0.41 -76.09
C THR A 102 -28.51 -0.38 -75.68
N SER A 103 -29.02 -1.46 -75.05
CA SER A 103 -30.44 -1.59 -74.72
C SER A 103 -30.94 -0.59 -73.67
N ASP A 104 -30.02 -0.08 -72.86
CA ASP A 104 -30.25 0.97 -71.85
C ASP A 104 -30.21 2.40 -72.43
N ASN A 105 -29.87 2.56 -73.71
CA ASN A 105 -29.70 3.85 -74.36
C ASN A 105 -30.70 4.05 -75.52
N PRO A 106 -31.85 4.71 -75.28
CA PRO A 106 -32.87 4.94 -76.31
C PRO A 106 -32.39 5.74 -77.51
N ALA A 107 -31.38 6.61 -77.34
CA ALA A 107 -30.82 7.38 -78.45
C ALA A 107 -29.99 6.48 -79.38
N GLN A 108 -29.16 5.60 -78.81
CA GLN A 108 -28.40 4.62 -79.60
C GLN A 108 -29.33 3.62 -80.31
N GLN A 109 -30.40 3.17 -79.66
CA GLN A 109 -31.40 2.30 -80.31
C GLN A 109 -32.05 2.96 -81.54
N ARG A 110 -32.39 4.25 -81.46
CA ARG A 110 -32.92 4.99 -82.62
C ARG A 110 -31.89 5.10 -83.75
N ARG A 111 -30.63 5.39 -83.43
CA ARG A 111 -29.54 5.44 -84.43
C ARG A 111 -29.31 4.08 -85.07
N LEU A 112 -29.30 3.00 -84.27
CA LEU A 112 -29.17 1.63 -84.75
C LEU A 112 -30.33 1.26 -85.69
N GLU A 113 -31.55 1.73 -85.42
CA GLU A 113 -32.68 1.50 -86.31
C GLU A 113 -32.51 2.23 -87.65
N THR A 114 -31.99 3.46 -87.64
CA THR A 114 -31.61 4.16 -88.88
C THR A 114 -30.52 3.41 -89.66
N VAL A 115 -29.54 2.83 -88.97
CA VAL A 115 -28.52 1.96 -89.60
C VAL A 115 -29.17 0.74 -90.26
N LYS A 116 -30.13 0.08 -89.59
CA LYS A 116 -30.89 -1.04 -90.16
C LYS A 116 -31.69 -0.64 -91.38
N GLN A 117 -32.35 0.51 -91.35
CA GLN A 117 -33.11 1.04 -92.49
C GLN A 117 -32.20 1.32 -93.69
N ASN A 118 -31.06 1.98 -93.48
CA ASN A 118 -30.10 2.25 -94.55
C ASN A 118 -29.49 0.96 -95.13
N ALA A 119 -29.16 -0.01 -94.28
CA ALA A 119 -28.64 -1.31 -94.72
C ALA A 119 -29.69 -2.10 -95.52
N ARG A 120 -30.95 -2.10 -95.05
CA ARG A 120 -32.06 -2.76 -95.75
C ARG A 120 -32.30 -2.11 -97.11
N ALA A 121 -32.33 -0.78 -97.17
CA ALA A 121 -32.50 -0.04 -98.43
C ALA A 121 -31.36 -0.36 -99.41
N TRP A 122 -30.10 -0.39 -98.95
CA TRP A 122 -28.99 -0.82 -99.80
C TRP A 122 -29.16 -2.26 -100.29
N MET A 123 -29.59 -3.18 -99.42
CA MET A 123 -29.78 -4.57 -99.79
C MET A 123 -30.88 -4.76 -100.83
N THR A 124 -32.06 -4.20 -100.60
CA THR A 124 -33.24 -4.41 -101.46
C THR A 124 -33.19 -3.56 -102.72
N ASP A 125 -32.79 -2.29 -102.60
CA ASP A 125 -32.94 -1.32 -103.67
C ASP A 125 -31.72 -1.26 -104.59
N VAL A 126 -30.59 -1.84 -104.16
CA VAL A 126 -29.33 -1.89 -104.90
C VAL A 126 -28.88 -3.33 -105.09
N ALA A 127 -28.40 -4.01 -104.03
CA ALA A 127 -27.73 -5.30 -104.16
C ALA A 127 -28.60 -6.39 -104.84
N GLU A 128 -29.82 -6.62 -104.35
CA GLU A 128 -30.73 -7.62 -104.93
C GLU A 128 -31.12 -7.31 -106.38
N ARG A 129 -31.32 -6.02 -106.70
CA ARG A 129 -31.66 -5.58 -108.07
C ARG A 129 -30.49 -5.73 -109.02
N GLU A 130 -29.28 -5.38 -108.60
CA GLU A 130 -28.06 -5.56 -109.38
C GLU A 130 -27.78 -7.03 -109.65
N ILE A 131 -27.92 -7.89 -108.63
CA ILE A 131 -27.77 -9.33 -108.78
C ILE A 131 -28.82 -9.90 -109.74
N ALA A 132 -30.09 -9.46 -109.63
CA ALA A 132 -31.15 -9.92 -110.52
C ALA A 132 -30.90 -9.52 -111.98
N LEU A 133 -30.48 -8.28 -112.24
CA LEU A 133 -30.15 -7.77 -113.57
C LEU A 133 -28.91 -8.43 -114.17
N MET A 134 -27.97 -8.90 -113.34
CA MET A 134 -26.77 -9.60 -113.81
C MET A 134 -27.01 -11.05 -114.28
N LYS A 135 -28.11 -11.68 -113.82
CA LYS A 135 -28.48 -13.06 -114.20
C LYS A 135 -28.79 -13.20 -115.69
N ASP A 136 -29.45 -12.20 -116.29
CA ASP A 136 -29.73 -12.17 -117.74
C ASP A 136 -28.67 -11.35 -118.49
N PRO A 137 -27.94 -11.94 -119.46
CA PRO A 137 -26.99 -11.22 -120.30
C PRO A 137 -27.53 -9.93 -120.94
N ALA A 138 -28.81 -9.89 -121.31
CA ALA A 138 -29.44 -8.73 -121.94
C ALA A 138 -29.61 -7.53 -120.99
N THR A 139 -29.58 -7.75 -119.68
CA THR A 139 -29.83 -6.72 -118.66
C THR A 139 -28.59 -6.33 -117.84
N ARG A 140 -27.42 -6.92 -118.12
CA ARG A 140 -26.17 -6.63 -117.40
C ARG A 140 -25.72 -5.17 -117.48
N SER A 141 -25.96 -4.49 -118.61
CA SER A 141 -25.64 -3.06 -118.74
C SER A 141 -26.47 -2.21 -117.76
N LYS A 142 -27.75 -2.55 -117.57
CA LYS A 142 -28.65 -1.87 -116.62
C LYS A 142 -28.20 -2.05 -115.17
N ALA A 143 -27.62 -3.21 -114.83
CA ALA A 143 -27.03 -3.43 -113.51
C ALA A 143 -25.86 -2.48 -113.24
N ARG A 144 -24.98 -2.27 -114.23
CA ARG A 144 -23.85 -1.34 -114.13
C ARG A 144 -24.28 0.12 -114.14
N GLU A 145 -25.34 0.46 -114.88
CA GLU A 145 -25.96 1.79 -114.85
C GLU A 145 -26.56 2.10 -113.47
N LEU A 146 -27.18 1.10 -112.81
CA LEU A 146 -27.69 1.23 -111.45
C LEU A 146 -26.55 1.50 -110.46
N GLU A 147 -25.45 0.76 -110.52
CA GLU A 147 -24.28 1.02 -109.66
C GLU A 147 -23.68 2.41 -109.95
N ALA A 148 -23.57 2.79 -111.23
CA ALA A 148 -23.07 4.11 -111.65
C ALA A 148 -23.99 5.28 -111.25
N SER A 149 -25.27 5.03 -110.95
CA SER A 149 -26.20 6.05 -110.46
C SER A 149 -25.82 6.63 -109.09
N GLY A 150 -24.96 5.93 -108.34
CA GLY A 150 -24.49 6.37 -107.03
C GLY A 150 -25.51 6.19 -105.89
N ILE A 151 -26.66 5.55 -106.14
CA ILE A 151 -27.66 5.25 -105.11
C ILE A 151 -27.02 4.39 -104.00
N GLY A 152 -26.31 3.32 -104.37
CA GLY A 152 -25.62 2.44 -103.41
C GLY A 152 -24.61 3.19 -102.53
N LYS A 153 -23.79 4.03 -103.15
CA LYS A 153 -22.84 4.90 -102.44
C LYS A 153 -23.56 5.81 -101.45
N LYS A 154 -24.64 6.48 -101.86
CA LYS A 154 -25.41 7.40 -100.99
C LYS A 154 -25.97 6.69 -99.75
N THR A 155 -26.54 5.49 -99.92
CA THR A 155 -27.03 4.68 -98.79
C THR A 155 -25.91 4.22 -97.86
N MET A 156 -24.76 3.81 -98.43
CA MET A 156 -23.59 3.40 -97.64
C MET A 156 -22.96 4.56 -96.87
N ASP A 157 -22.89 5.74 -97.49
CA ASP A 157 -22.38 6.96 -96.83
C ASP A 157 -23.32 7.41 -95.71
N ALA A 158 -24.64 7.31 -95.91
CA ALA A 158 -25.62 7.56 -94.85
C ALA A 158 -25.48 6.57 -93.68
N LEU A 159 -25.30 5.28 -93.97
CA LEU A 159 -25.03 4.25 -92.96
C LEU A 159 -23.74 4.55 -92.18
N ARG A 160 -22.63 4.82 -92.89
CA ARG A 160 -21.34 5.17 -92.27
C ARG A 160 -21.47 6.43 -91.41
N SER A 161 -22.19 7.45 -91.87
CA SER A 161 -22.43 8.66 -91.10
C SER A 161 -23.18 8.37 -89.80
N THR A 162 -24.25 7.57 -89.84
CA THR A 162 -24.98 7.22 -88.62
C THR A 162 -24.13 6.39 -87.66
N VAL A 163 -23.35 5.42 -88.16
CA VAL A 163 -22.41 4.65 -87.31
C VAL A 163 -21.34 5.55 -86.71
N GLN A 164 -20.80 6.52 -87.46
CA GLN A 164 -19.84 7.49 -86.93
C GLN A 164 -20.45 8.38 -85.85
N GLU A 165 -21.73 8.75 -85.95
CA GLU A 165 -22.41 9.47 -84.89
C GLU A 165 -22.58 8.60 -83.63
N MET A 166 -22.86 7.30 -83.78
CA MET A 166 -22.88 6.36 -82.65
C MET A 166 -21.51 6.21 -81.99
N ASP A 167 -20.43 6.08 -82.79
CA ASP A 167 -19.04 5.98 -82.30
C ASP A 167 -18.62 7.25 -81.54
N ARG A 168 -18.96 8.45 -82.05
CA ARG A 168 -18.67 9.72 -81.37
C ARG A 168 -19.35 9.82 -80.02
N GLU A 169 -20.60 9.39 -79.92
CA GLU A 169 -21.35 9.39 -78.66
C GLU A 169 -20.71 8.47 -77.62
N GLU A 170 -20.35 7.25 -78.03
CA GLU A 170 -19.66 6.28 -77.17
C GLU A 170 -18.29 6.79 -76.69
N ARG A 171 -17.50 7.42 -77.57
CA ARG A 171 -16.22 8.03 -77.20
C ARG A 171 -16.38 9.24 -76.27
N ALA A 172 -17.43 10.04 -76.45
CA ALA A 172 -17.74 11.15 -75.55
C ALA A 172 -18.07 10.63 -74.13
N LEU A 173 -18.89 9.58 -74.03
CA LEU A 173 -19.19 8.89 -72.78
C LEU A 173 -17.93 8.31 -72.12
N LEU A 174 -17.02 7.74 -72.91
CA LEU A 174 -15.74 7.23 -72.41
C LEU A 174 -14.88 8.32 -71.78
N SER A 175 -14.81 9.51 -72.39
CA SER A 175 -14.06 10.65 -71.83
C SER A 175 -14.64 11.10 -70.49
N VAL A 176 -15.97 11.24 -70.40
CA VAL A 176 -16.65 11.63 -69.16
C VAL A 176 -16.39 10.61 -68.04
N ARG A 177 -16.41 9.32 -68.38
CA ARG A 177 -16.11 8.22 -67.46
C ARG A 177 -14.65 8.24 -67.02
N ALA A 178 -13.70 8.43 -67.92
CA ALA A 178 -12.28 8.54 -67.58
C ALA A 178 -12.01 9.69 -66.60
N ASP A 179 -12.62 10.85 -66.82
CA ASP A 179 -12.53 11.99 -65.91
C ASP A 179 -13.15 11.69 -64.54
N ALA A 180 -14.32 11.02 -64.51
CA ALA A 180 -14.95 10.59 -63.27
C ALA A 180 -14.09 9.60 -62.47
N ALA A 181 -13.47 8.61 -63.14
CA ALA A 181 -12.55 7.67 -62.50
C ALA A 181 -11.30 8.38 -61.94
N LYS A 182 -10.71 9.32 -62.71
CA LYS A 182 -9.56 10.11 -62.26
C LYS A 182 -9.91 11.00 -61.07
N ALA A 183 -11.08 11.63 -61.08
CA ALA A 183 -11.58 12.41 -59.96
C ALA A 183 -11.80 11.54 -58.71
N ALA A 184 -12.42 10.36 -58.88
CA ALA A 184 -12.61 9.40 -57.79
C ALA A 184 -11.26 8.93 -57.19
N ALA A 185 -10.28 8.61 -58.04
CA ALA A 185 -8.94 8.22 -57.59
C ALA A 185 -8.22 9.37 -56.85
N THR A 186 -8.31 10.59 -57.36
CA THR A 186 -7.73 11.77 -56.69
C THR A 186 -8.40 12.03 -55.35
N TYR A 187 -9.73 11.89 -55.28
CA TYR A 187 -10.49 12.01 -54.04
C TYR A 187 -10.09 10.92 -53.02
N ALA A 188 -9.94 9.67 -53.47
CA ALA A 188 -9.47 8.57 -52.62
C ALA A 188 -8.07 8.84 -52.06
N ASN A 189 -7.11 9.22 -52.91
CA ASN A 189 -5.73 9.48 -52.51
C ASN A 189 -5.62 10.67 -51.55
N THR A 190 -6.36 11.75 -51.80
CA THR A 190 -6.38 12.91 -50.89
C THR A 190 -7.06 12.59 -49.56
N ALA A 191 -8.17 11.85 -49.58
CA ALA A 191 -8.84 11.39 -48.35
C ALA A 191 -7.96 10.44 -47.52
N LEU A 192 -7.19 9.54 -48.16
CA LEU A 192 -6.22 8.68 -47.50
C LEU A 192 -5.05 9.49 -46.91
N ALA A 193 -4.50 10.44 -47.67
CA ALA A 193 -3.39 11.28 -47.20
C ALA A 193 -3.81 12.14 -45.99
N ILE A 194 -4.97 12.80 -46.08
CA ILE A 194 -5.51 13.62 -44.97
C ILE A 194 -5.90 12.73 -43.79
N GLY A 195 -6.64 11.64 -44.03
CA GLY A 195 -7.05 10.70 -42.98
C GLY A 195 -5.86 10.08 -42.25
N GLY A 196 -4.82 9.70 -42.98
CA GLY A 196 -3.55 9.20 -42.44
C GLY A 196 -2.81 10.25 -41.62
N ALA A 197 -2.65 11.47 -42.14
CA ALA A 197 -2.02 12.57 -41.42
C ALA A 197 -2.78 12.93 -40.13
N THR A 198 -4.11 13.03 -40.18
CA THR A 198 -4.95 13.29 -39.01
C THR A 198 -4.83 12.16 -37.98
N THR A 199 -4.86 10.90 -38.42
CA THR A 199 -4.69 9.74 -37.53
C THR A 199 -3.33 9.75 -36.83
N LEU A 200 -2.26 10.08 -37.57
CA LEU A 200 -0.92 10.20 -37.01
C LEU A 200 -0.84 11.33 -35.97
N ILE A 201 -1.40 12.50 -36.27
CA ILE A 201 -1.46 13.64 -35.35
C ILE A 201 -2.24 13.27 -34.08
N LEU A 202 -3.42 12.67 -34.22
CA LEU A 202 -4.22 12.23 -33.08
C LEU A 202 -3.52 11.16 -32.24
N SER A 203 -2.75 10.27 -32.88
CA SER A 203 -1.96 9.25 -32.18
C SER A 203 -0.83 9.89 -31.37
N ILE A 204 -0.10 10.86 -31.95
CA ILE A 204 0.96 11.60 -31.25
C ILE A 204 0.37 12.41 -30.09
N LEU A 205 -0.71 13.17 -30.33
CA LEU A 205 -1.38 13.95 -29.29
C LEU A 205 -1.96 13.05 -28.19
N GLY A 206 -2.51 11.90 -28.55
CA GLY A 206 -2.98 10.88 -27.63
C GLY A 206 -1.85 10.33 -26.75
N ALA A 207 -0.72 9.96 -27.35
CA ALA A 207 0.46 9.48 -26.65
C ALA A 207 1.05 10.52 -25.70
N LEU A 208 1.16 11.79 -26.14
CA LEU A 208 1.57 12.90 -25.29
C LEU A 208 0.59 13.10 -24.14
N SER A 209 -0.70 13.15 -24.43
CA SER A 209 -1.76 13.31 -23.41
C SER A 209 -1.68 12.20 -22.36
N LEU A 210 -1.53 10.94 -22.77
CA LEU A 210 -1.39 9.81 -21.84
C LEU A 210 -0.12 9.92 -20.99
N THR A 211 1.00 10.32 -21.61
CA THR A 211 2.28 10.52 -20.92
C THR A 211 2.18 11.57 -19.81
N PHE A 212 1.55 12.71 -20.10
CA PHE A 212 1.40 13.80 -19.12
C PHE A 212 0.26 13.59 -18.12
N ALA A 213 -0.85 12.96 -18.54
CA ALA A 213 -2.05 12.82 -17.72
C ALA A 213 -2.03 11.56 -16.83
N VAL A 214 -1.30 10.52 -17.22
CA VAL A 214 -1.25 9.22 -16.54
C VAL A 214 0.18 8.82 -16.17
N THR A 215 1.06 8.63 -17.15
CA THR A 215 2.40 8.05 -16.90
C THR A 215 3.24 8.87 -15.92
N ARG A 216 3.37 10.18 -16.16
CA ARG A 216 4.17 11.07 -15.29
C ARG A 216 3.60 11.18 -13.86
N PRO A 217 2.28 11.40 -13.66
CA PRO A 217 1.71 11.39 -12.31
C PRO A 217 1.89 10.07 -11.59
N VAL A 218 1.67 8.92 -12.25
CA VAL A 218 1.87 7.60 -11.63
C VAL A 218 3.34 7.39 -11.25
N GLN A 219 4.29 7.72 -12.11
CA GLN A 219 5.73 7.66 -11.78
C GLN A 219 6.09 8.57 -10.60
N ARG A 220 5.52 9.77 -10.54
CA ARG A 220 5.72 10.69 -9.41
C ARG A 220 5.16 10.09 -8.12
N MET A 221 3.96 9.54 -8.16
CA MET A 221 3.32 8.87 -7.03
C MET A 221 4.13 7.68 -6.53
N THR A 222 4.67 6.86 -7.43
CA THR A 222 5.59 5.78 -7.06
C THR A 222 6.82 6.33 -6.34
N ARG A 223 7.43 7.40 -6.85
CA ARG A 223 8.59 8.03 -6.23
C ARG A 223 8.27 8.60 -4.85
N GLU A 224 7.16 9.34 -4.71
CA GLU A 224 6.72 9.90 -3.42
C GLU A 224 6.47 8.79 -2.39
N MET A 225 5.84 7.68 -2.80
CA MET A 225 5.66 6.51 -1.94
C MET A 225 6.99 5.86 -1.54
N THR A 226 7.94 5.74 -2.47
CA THR A 226 9.27 5.17 -2.18
C THR A 226 10.03 6.00 -1.14
N ILE A 227 9.97 7.34 -1.24
CA ILE A 227 10.61 8.25 -0.27
C ILE A 227 9.95 8.09 1.10
N LEU A 228 8.61 8.07 1.14
CA LEU A 228 7.85 7.93 2.38
C LEU A 228 8.09 6.58 3.06
N ALA A 229 8.14 5.50 2.26
CA ALA A 229 8.50 4.15 2.75
C ALA A 229 9.95 4.07 3.28
N GLY A 230 10.83 4.96 2.81
CA GLY A 230 12.18 5.13 3.34
C GLY A 230 12.26 5.89 4.67
N GLY A 231 11.13 6.36 5.22
CA GLY A 231 11.04 7.09 6.49
C GLY A 231 11.12 8.61 6.36
N ASP A 232 11.31 9.16 5.16
CA ASP A 232 11.36 10.60 4.96
C ASP A 232 9.95 11.18 4.77
N THR A 233 9.41 11.77 5.84
CA THR A 233 8.08 12.40 5.86
C THR A 233 8.09 13.84 5.35
N SER A 234 9.23 14.39 4.93
CA SER A 234 9.32 15.77 4.41
C SER A 234 8.70 15.92 3.01
N VAL A 235 8.56 14.81 2.26
CA VAL A 235 8.04 14.81 0.89
C VAL A 235 6.60 15.36 0.81
N ALA A 236 6.37 16.35 -0.05
CA ALA A 236 5.04 16.87 -0.32
C ALA A 236 4.31 15.98 -1.34
N ILE A 237 3.10 15.51 -0.99
CA ILE A 237 2.32 14.63 -1.87
C ILE A 237 1.64 15.48 -2.94
N SER A 238 2.00 15.25 -4.21
CA SER A 238 1.46 16.02 -5.32
C SER A 238 0.10 15.49 -5.76
N GLY A 239 -0.81 16.38 -6.15
CA GLY A 239 -2.03 15.99 -6.88
C GLY A 239 -3.18 15.46 -6.01
N VAL A 240 -3.15 15.71 -4.70
CA VAL A 240 -4.24 15.38 -3.74
C VAL A 240 -5.59 15.99 -4.15
N GLU A 241 -5.57 17.15 -4.80
CA GLU A 241 -6.78 17.85 -5.28
C GLU A 241 -7.39 17.27 -6.56
N ARG A 242 -6.71 16.33 -7.23
CA ARG A 242 -7.25 15.70 -8.43
C ARG A 242 -8.49 14.88 -8.09
N ARG A 243 -9.46 14.85 -9.00
CA ARG A 243 -10.71 14.09 -8.84
C ARG A 243 -10.72 12.75 -9.59
N ASP A 244 -9.59 12.36 -10.18
CA ASP A 244 -9.45 11.10 -10.90
C ASP A 244 -8.79 10.01 -10.04
N GLU A 245 -8.56 8.83 -10.63
CA GLU A 245 -7.95 7.69 -9.94
C GLU A 245 -6.56 8.01 -9.36
N VAL A 246 -5.79 8.88 -10.02
CA VAL A 246 -4.49 9.36 -9.52
C VAL A 246 -4.68 10.23 -8.26
N GLY A 247 -5.71 11.07 -8.23
CA GLY A 247 -6.06 11.85 -7.04
C GLY A 247 -6.46 10.98 -5.84
N GLN A 248 -7.23 9.92 -6.08
CA GLN A 248 -7.59 8.95 -5.03
C GLN A 248 -6.36 8.26 -4.46
N MET A 249 -5.41 7.86 -5.31
CA MET A 249 -4.12 7.35 -4.84
C MET A 249 -3.40 8.41 -4.02
N ALA A 250 -3.34 9.67 -4.47
CA ALA A 250 -2.60 10.73 -3.79
C ALA A 250 -3.18 11.01 -2.40
N GLN A 251 -4.51 10.96 -2.25
CA GLN A 251 -5.19 11.04 -0.97
C GLN A 251 -4.81 9.87 -0.05
N ALA A 252 -4.73 8.64 -0.59
CA ALA A 252 -4.30 7.49 0.20
C ALA A 252 -2.85 7.63 0.70
N ILE A 253 -1.92 8.09 -0.15
CA ILE A 253 -0.55 8.39 0.28
C ILE A 253 -0.52 9.50 1.33
N GLN A 254 -1.36 10.53 1.19
CA GLN A 254 -1.46 11.62 2.16
C GLN A 254 -1.92 11.11 3.54
N VAL A 255 -2.91 10.22 3.59
CA VAL A 255 -3.34 9.57 4.85
C VAL A 255 -2.20 8.76 5.45
N PHE A 256 -1.46 8.01 4.64
CA PHE A 256 -0.30 7.23 5.10
C PHE A 256 0.78 8.14 5.71
N LYS A 257 1.11 9.25 5.05
CA LYS A 257 2.04 10.27 5.58
C LYS A 257 1.57 10.83 6.92
N THR A 258 0.30 11.20 7.02
CA THR A 258 -0.27 11.74 8.26
C THR A 258 -0.17 10.72 9.40
N ASN A 259 -0.46 9.45 9.14
CA ASN A 259 -0.33 8.40 10.14
C ASN A 259 1.13 8.17 10.58
N MET A 260 2.10 8.25 9.64
CA MET A 260 3.52 8.16 10.00
C MET A 260 3.97 9.31 10.92
N LEU A 261 3.55 10.55 10.62
CA LEU A 261 3.84 11.70 11.48
C LEU A 261 3.21 11.54 12.87
N GLU A 262 2.00 11.00 12.94
CA GLU A 262 1.32 10.77 14.22
C GLU A 262 2.00 9.67 15.03
N VAL A 263 2.45 8.57 14.41
CA VAL A 263 3.23 7.53 15.09
C VAL A 263 4.55 8.08 15.62
N GLU A 264 5.23 8.94 14.87
CA GLU A 264 6.47 9.58 15.32
C GLU A 264 6.22 10.53 16.49
N ARG A 265 5.15 11.33 16.43
CA ARG A 265 4.73 12.20 17.54
C ARG A 265 4.47 11.39 18.81
N LEU A 266 3.69 10.31 18.70
CA LEU A 266 3.39 9.44 19.84
C LEU A 266 4.63 8.77 20.42
N ARG A 267 5.61 8.38 19.58
CA ARG A 267 6.90 7.88 20.05
C ARG A 267 7.65 8.92 20.86
N THR A 268 7.79 10.14 20.34
CA THR A 268 8.48 11.22 21.07
C THR A 268 7.80 11.54 22.40
N GLU A 269 6.46 11.56 22.44
CA GLU A 269 5.71 11.79 23.69
C GLU A 269 5.91 10.66 24.70
N GLN A 270 5.97 9.41 24.23
CA GLN A 270 6.19 8.25 25.08
C GLN A 270 7.61 8.21 25.63
N ASP A 271 8.63 8.50 24.81
CA ASP A 271 10.04 8.55 25.23
C ASP A 271 10.25 9.66 26.28
N GLU A 272 9.63 10.82 26.10
CA GLU A 272 9.62 11.87 27.11
C GLU A 272 8.90 11.46 28.39
N ALA A 273 7.75 10.78 28.28
CA ALA A 273 7.00 10.30 29.43
C ALA A 273 7.77 9.23 30.22
N GLU A 274 8.45 8.31 29.53
CA GLU A 274 9.32 7.31 30.15
C GLU A 274 10.50 7.97 30.86
N THR A 275 11.14 8.95 30.22
CA THR A 275 12.24 9.72 30.83
C THR A 275 11.77 10.43 32.10
N ARG A 276 10.58 11.06 32.07
CA ARG A 276 9.95 11.69 33.26
C ARG A 276 9.66 10.66 34.35
N ALA A 277 9.06 9.51 34.00
CA ALA A 277 8.72 8.46 34.96
C ALA A 277 9.97 7.85 35.63
N VAL A 278 11.05 7.66 34.88
CA VAL A 278 12.34 7.20 35.44
C VAL A 278 12.91 8.22 36.41
N ALA A 279 12.87 9.51 36.08
CA ALA A 279 13.33 10.58 36.95
C ALA A 279 12.52 10.67 38.25
N GLU A 280 11.18 10.59 38.16
CA GLU A 280 10.28 10.56 39.31
C GLU A 280 10.55 9.35 40.22
N ARG A 281 10.70 8.16 39.63
CA ARG A 281 10.97 6.93 40.39
C ARG A 281 12.33 6.98 41.10
N LYS A 282 13.34 7.59 40.48
CA LYS A 282 14.64 7.82 41.10
C LYS A 282 14.52 8.78 42.29
N ALA A 283 13.76 9.88 42.15
CA ALA A 283 13.55 10.84 43.23
C ALA A 283 12.77 10.22 44.41
N GLU A 284 11.76 9.40 44.14
CA GLU A 284 11.03 8.64 45.16
C GLU A 284 11.96 7.70 45.92
N MET A 285 12.76 6.90 45.21
CA MET A 285 13.71 5.99 45.84
C MET A 285 14.75 6.71 46.70
N GLN A 286 15.22 7.88 46.26
CA GLN A 286 16.13 8.70 47.05
C GLN A 286 15.49 9.13 48.38
N ARG A 287 14.23 9.60 48.34
CA ARG A 287 13.50 10.01 49.55
C ARG A 287 13.27 8.85 50.53
N ILE A 288 12.97 7.66 50.00
CA ILE A 288 12.84 6.43 50.80
C ILE A 288 14.17 6.09 51.47
N ALA A 289 15.28 6.17 50.73
CA ALA A 289 16.61 5.92 51.26
C ALA A 289 16.99 6.93 52.37
N ASP A 290 16.75 8.22 52.16
CA ASP A 290 17.01 9.27 53.16
C ASP A 290 16.17 9.05 54.43
N GLY A 291 14.90 8.67 54.29
CA GLY A 291 14.02 8.34 55.41
C GLY A 291 14.46 7.09 56.18
N PHE A 292 14.96 6.07 55.47
CA PHE A 292 15.53 4.87 56.09
C PHE A 292 16.81 5.20 56.87
N GLU A 293 17.71 6.01 56.30
CA GLU A 293 18.95 6.42 56.95
C GLU A 293 18.68 7.20 58.25
N ALA A 294 17.72 8.14 58.22
CA ALA A 294 17.31 8.89 59.40
C ALA A 294 16.73 7.98 60.50
N ALA A 295 15.81 7.08 60.14
CA ALA A 295 15.18 6.17 61.10
C ALA A 295 16.20 5.19 61.72
N VAL A 296 17.12 4.65 60.92
CA VAL A 296 18.19 3.78 61.43
C VAL A 296 19.16 4.56 62.31
N GLY A 297 19.50 5.80 61.96
CA GLY A 297 20.31 6.70 62.78
C GLY A 297 19.72 6.91 64.17
N GLU A 298 18.42 7.22 64.27
CA GLU A 298 17.70 7.41 65.54
C GLU A 298 17.69 6.13 66.39
N ILE A 299 17.48 4.96 65.77
CA ILE A 299 17.52 3.66 66.47
C ILE A 299 18.93 3.41 67.04
N ILE A 300 19.98 3.64 66.24
CA ILE A 300 21.36 3.45 66.69
C ILE A 300 21.70 4.39 67.85
N GLU A 301 21.28 5.65 67.78
CA GLU A 301 21.49 6.64 68.86
C GLU A 301 20.79 6.20 70.16
N THR A 302 19.54 5.74 70.05
CA THR A 302 18.76 5.21 71.18
C THR A 302 19.46 4.00 71.83
N VAL A 303 19.91 3.04 71.02
CA VAL A 303 20.61 1.83 71.50
C VAL A 303 21.97 2.19 72.13
N SER A 304 22.70 3.14 71.54
CA SER A 304 23.96 3.63 72.09
C SER A 304 23.76 4.25 73.46
N SER A 305 22.76 5.13 73.61
CA SER A 305 22.43 5.76 74.89
C SER A 305 22.05 4.73 75.95
N ALA A 306 21.17 3.79 75.60
CA ALA A 306 20.77 2.70 76.51
C ALA A 306 21.97 1.82 76.93
N SER A 307 22.92 1.59 76.02
CA SER A 307 24.14 0.82 76.32
C SER A 307 25.06 1.58 77.28
N THR A 308 25.22 2.90 77.12
CA THR A 308 25.98 3.75 78.05
C THR A 308 25.35 3.80 79.44
N GLU A 309 24.01 3.87 79.53
CA GLU A 309 23.31 3.77 80.82
C GLU A 309 23.51 2.41 81.49
N LEU A 310 23.47 1.32 80.71
CA LEU A 310 23.75 -0.03 81.19
C LEU A 310 25.18 -0.16 81.73
N GLU A 311 26.17 0.41 81.03
CA GLU A 311 27.57 0.43 81.47
C GLU A 311 27.73 1.20 82.79
N ALA A 312 27.09 2.36 82.93
CA ALA A 312 27.10 3.14 84.16
C ALA A 312 26.43 2.41 85.34
N ALA A 313 25.32 1.72 85.09
CA ALA A 313 24.64 0.90 86.08
C ALA A 313 25.51 -0.29 86.52
N ALA A 314 26.14 -0.99 85.57
CA ALA A 314 27.09 -2.07 85.84
C ALA A 314 28.29 -1.59 86.67
N GLY A 315 28.88 -0.44 86.32
CA GLY A 315 29.98 0.16 87.10
C GLY A 315 29.59 0.57 88.52
N THR A 316 28.32 0.96 88.72
CA THR A 316 27.78 1.24 90.06
C THR A 316 27.60 -0.05 90.87
N LEU A 317 27.05 -1.10 90.26
CA LEU A 317 26.93 -2.43 90.88
C LEU A 317 28.30 -2.99 91.32
N THR A 318 29.32 -2.88 90.48
CA THR A 318 30.68 -3.31 90.80
C THR A 318 31.23 -2.58 92.03
N ARG A 319 31.10 -1.25 92.09
CA ARG A 319 31.53 -0.45 93.25
C ARG A 319 30.76 -0.81 94.51
N THR A 320 29.45 -1.07 94.41
CA THR A 320 28.65 -1.53 95.54
C THR A 320 29.14 -2.88 96.04
N ALA A 321 29.40 -3.84 95.14
CA ALA A 321 29.94 -5.15 95.50
C ALA A 321 31.30 -5.06 96.21
N GLU A 322 32.23 -4.23 95.72
CA GLU A 322 33.53 -3.98 96.37
C GLU A 322 33.37 -3.38 97.77
N SER A 323 32.47 -2.41 97.92
CA SER A 323 32.17 -1.79 99.22
C SER A 323 31.54 -2.79 100.20
N THR A 324 30.62 -3.63 99.73
CA THR A 324 30.02 -4.71 100.51
C THR A 324 31.07 -5.73 100.94
N GLN A 325 32.01 -6.10 100.06
CA GLN A 325 33.12 -6.99 100.40
C GLN A 325 34.02 -6.37 101.48
N GLY A 326 34.38 -5.09 101.35
CA GLY A 326 35.18 -4.38 102.37
C GLY A 326 34.45 -4.25 103.71
N LEU A 327 33.13 -4.05 103.70
CA LEU A 327 32.32 -4.02 104.92
C LEU A 327 32.26 -5.41 105.57
N ALA A 328 32.08 -6.48 104.78
CA ALA A 328 32.06 -7.86 105.27
C ALA A 328 33.39 -8.23 105.96
N THR A 329 34.54 -7.86 105.40
CA THR A 329 35.86 -8.07 106.02
C THR A 329 35.99 -7.34 107.36
N ARG A 330 35.50 -6.09 107.45
CA ARG A 330 35.51 -5.34 108.72
C ARG A 330 34.59 -5.98 109.77
N VAL A 331 33.42 -6.45 109.37
CA VAL A 331 32.48 -7.16 110.27
C VAL A 331 33.08 -8.48 110.76
N ALA A 332 33.75 -9.24 109.89
CA ALA A 332 34.44 -10.47 110.27
C ALA A 332 35.52 -10.20 111.34
N SER A 333 36.38 -9.20 111.12
CA SER A 333 37.41 -8.81 112.09
C SER A 333 36.80 -8.33 113.42
N ALA A 334 35.75 -7.49 113.38
CA ALA A 334 35.05 -7.07 114.59
C ALA A 334 34.43 -8.25 115.35
N SER A 335 33.94 -9.27 114.63
CA SER A 335 33.39 -10.49 115.21
C SER A 335 34.47 -11.37 115.86
N GLU A 336 35.66 -11.48 115.27
CA GLU A 336 36.82 -12.16 115.89
C GLU A 336 37.26 -11.48 117.19
N ILE A 337 37.32 -10.14 117.20
CA ILE A 337 37.64 -9.35 118.40
C ILE A 337 36.57 -9.57 119.47
N ALA A 338 35.28 -9.52 119.10
CA ALA A 338 34.19 -9.78 120.03
C ALA A 338 34.27 -11.20 120.62
N SER A 339 34.56 -12.22 119.80
CA SER A 339 34.75 -13.59 120.26
C SER A 339 35.91 -13.71 121.26
N THR A 340 37.02 -13.02 121.00
CA THR A 340 38.18 -12.98 121.91
C THR A 340 37.84 -12.32 123.24
N ASN A 341 37.05 -11.24 123.22
CA ASN A 341 36.56 -10.59 124.43
C ASN A 341 35.61 -11.49 125.22
N VAL A 342 34.68 -12.20 124.55
CA VAL A 342 33.79 -13.17 125.20
C VAL A 342 34.59 -14.29 125.85
N GLN A 343 35.64 -14.80 125.20
CA GLN A 343 36.55 -15.81 125.77
C GLN A 343 37.31 -15.29 127.01
N SER A 344 37.70 -14.02 126.98
CA SER A 344 38.38 -13.35 128.11
C SER A 344 37.43 -13.18 129.30
N VAL A 345 36.18 -12.76 129.05
CA VAL A 345 35.13 -12.68 130.07
C VAL A 345 34.82 -14.06 130.65
N ALA A 346 34.73 -15.11 129.83
CA ALA A 346 34.52 -16.47 130.31
C ALA A 346 35.66 -16.93 131.24
N SER A 347 36.91 -16.61 130.89
CA SER A 347 38.08 -16.92 131.73
C SER A 347 38.05 -16.15 133.06
N ALA A 348 37.73 -14.85 133.03
CA ALA A 348 37.57 -14.03 134.23
C ALA A 348 36.41 -14.53 135.12
N THR A 349 35.31 -14.97 134.51
CA THR A 349 34.16 -15.53 135.24
C THR A 349 34.55 -16.85 135.93
N ASN A 350 35.37 -17.70 135.30
CA ASN A 350 35.93 -18.90 135.92
C ASN A 350 36.86 -18.57 137.11
N GLU A 351 37.74 -17.58 136.99
CA GLU A 351 38.55 -17.12 138.14
C GLU A 351 37.67 -16.55 139.27
N MET A 352 36.63 -15.81 138.92
CA MET A 352 35.70 -15.23 139.89
C MET A 352 34.94 -16.33 140.65
N ALA A 353 34.51 -17.40 139.97
CA ALA A 353 33.90 -18.57 140.62
C ALA A 353 34.86 -19.26 141.60
N SER A 354 36.15 -19.36 141.25
CA SER A 354 37.19 -19.89 142.16
C SER A 354 37.37 -18.99 143.40
N SER A 355 37.36 -17.66 143.23
CA SER A 355 37.44 -16.71 144.34
C SER A 355 36.21 -16.79 145.27
N VAL A 356 35.00 -16.96 144.72
CA VAL A 356 33.78 -17.14 145.52
C VAL A 356 33.83 -18.43 146.35
N HIS A 357 34.36 -19.52 145.79
CA HIS A 357 34.57 -20.76 146.54
C HIS A 357 35.57 -20.58 147.70
N GLU A 358 36.66 -19.85 147.48
CA GLU A 358 37.67 -19.57 148.52
C GLU A 358 37.14 -18.63 149.61
N ILE A 359 36.36 -17.60 149.25
CA ILE A 359 35.67 -16.73 150.21
C ILE A 359 34.68 -17.54 151.05
N SER A 360 33.90 -18.44 150.43
CA SER A 360 33.00 -19.34 151.17
C SER A 360 33.76 -20.19 152.20
N ARG A 361 34.94 -20.70 151.85
CA ARG A 361 35.82 -21.45 152.76
C ARG A 361 36.29 -20.58 153.93
N GLN A 362 36.74 -19.35 153.67
CA GLN A 362 37.16 -18.40 154.71
C GLN A 362 36.01 -17.96 155.63
N VAL A 363 34.80 -17.79 155.09
CA VAL A 363 33.61 -17.42 155.86
C VAL A 363 33.21 -18.55 156.82
N GLN A 364 33.21 -19.81 156.36
CA GLN A 364 32.97 -20.96 157.24
C GLN A 364 34.03 -21.09 158.34
N GLU A 365 35.30 -20.87 158.01
CA GLU A 365 36.40 -20.89 158.98
C GLU A 365 36.26 -19.76 160.01
N SER A 366 35.89 -18.55 159.58
CA SER A 366 35.63 -17.41 160.48
C SER A 366 34.44 -17.68 161.41
N SER A 367 33.37 -18.32 160.90
CA SER A 367 32.22 -18.72 161.70
C SER A 367 32.58 -19.79 162.75
N ARG A 368 33.45 -20.75 162.38
CA ARG A 368 34.00 -21.75 163.29
C ARG A 368 34.83 -21.12 164.42
N ILE A 369 35.73 -20.19 164.09
CA ILE A 369 36.54 -19.45 165.05
C ILE A 369 35.65 -18.63 166.01
N ALA A 370 34.64 -17.93 165.49
CA ALA A 370 33.70 -17.19 166.31
C ALA A 370 32.92 -18.10 167.28
N GLY A 371 32.47 -19.28 166.81
CA GLY A 371 31.83 -20.28 167.65
C GLY A 371 32.74 -20.84 168.76
N ASP A 372 34.01 -21.08 168.46
CA ASP A 372 35.01 -21.53 169.44
C ASP A 372 35.31 -20.43 170.48
N ALA A 373 35.36 -19.16 170.07
CA ALA A 373 35.55 -18.01 170.96
C ALA A 373 34.37 -17.85 171.94
N VAL A 374 33.13 -18.02 171.50
CA VAL A 374 31.94 -17.98 172.36
C VAL A 374 31.98 -19.10 173.41
N LYS A 375 32.30 -20.35 173.00
CA LYS A 375 32.48 -21.47 173.94
C LYS A 375 33.58 -21.20 174.97
N GLN A 376 34.65 -20.51 174.57
CA GLN A 376 35.75 -20.19 175.47
C GLN A 376 35.39 -19.07 176.46
N ALA A 377 34.55 -18.11 176.05
CA ALA A 377 33.97 -17.12 176.94
C ALA A 377 33.06 -17.78 177.99
N GLU A 378 32.19 -18.72 177.60
CA GLU A 378 31.34 -19.49 178.53
C GLU A 378 32.14 -20.31 179.55
N LYS A 379 33.23 -20.95 179.10
CA LYS A 379 34.18 -21.64 180.01
C LYS A 379 34.84 -20.70 181.01
N THR A 380 35.16 -19.49 180.58
CA THR A 380 35.78 -18.48 181.44
C THR A 380 34.78 -17.97 182.47
N ASP A 381 33.54 -17.71 182.06
CA ASP A 381 32.44 -17.32 182.94
C ASP A 381 32.17 -18.39 184.02
N SER A 382 32.13 -19.67 183.60
CA SER A 382 32.02 -20.81 184.50
C SER A 382 33.16 -20.89 185.54
N ARG A 383 34.41 -20.64 185.11
CA ARG A 383 35.59 -20.60 186.01
C ARG A 383 35.54 -19.44 186.99
N ILE A 384 35.07 -18.26 186.58
CA ILE A 384 34.88 -17.10 187.47
C ILE A 384 33.81 -17.40 188.52
N ASN A 385 32.72 -18.07 188.14
CA ASN A 385 31.67 -18.48 189.07
C ASN A 385 32.18 -19.47 190.13
N GLN A 386 33.03 -20.42 189.74
CA GLN A 386 33.69 -21.35 190.68
C GLN A 386 34.68 -20.66 191.62
N LEU A 387 35.45 -19.68 191.13
CA LEU A 387 36.34 -18.85 191.95
C LEU A 387 35.58 -18.03 192.99
N SER A 388 34.41 -17.49 192.64
CA SER A 388 33.53 -16.76 193.56
C SER A 388 33.06 -17.64 194.72
N GLN A 389 32.65 -18.89 194.44
CA GLN A 389 32.27 -19.86 195.47
C GLN A 389 33.44 -20.27 196.37
N ALA A 390 34.65 -20.41 195.82
CA ALA A 390 35.86 -20.72 196.59
C ALA A 390 36.25 -19.57 197.53
N ALA A 391 36.16 -18.32 197.09
CA ALA A 391 36.41 -17.15 197.93
C ALA A 391 35.40 -17.02 199.09
N SER A 392 34.12 -17.35 198.85
CA SER A 392 33.10 -17.39 199.91
C SER A 392 33.42 -18.42 201.00
N ARG A 393 33.93 -19.60 200.61
CA ARG A 393 34.33 -20.64 201.57
C ARG A 393 35.55 -20.26 202.42
N ILE A 394 36.45 -19.42 201.92
CA ILE A 394 37.57 -18.90 202.72
C ILE A 394 37.08 -17.90 203.77
N GLY A 395 36.05 -17.10 203.45
CA GLY A 395 35.40 -16.21 204.42
C GLY A 395 34.79 -16.94 205.61
N ASP A 396 34.26 -18.15 205.41
CA ASP A 396 33.65 -18.95 206.47
C ASP A 396 34.67 -19.55 207.46
N VAL A 397 35.92 -19.78 207.03
CA VAL A 397 36.96 -20.34 207.92
C VAL A 397 37.53 -19.28 208.88
N VAL A 398 37.47 -17.99 208.52
CA VAL A 398 37.87 -16.88 209.41
C VAL A 398 36.91 -16.75 210.61
N LYS A 399 35.70 -17.33 210.54
CA LYS A 399 34.72 -17.30 211.64
C LYS A 399 34.88 -18.41 212.68
N LEU A 400 35.79 -19.38 212.52
CA LEU A 400 35.83 -20.58 213.37
C LEU A 400 37.00 -20.67 214.37
N ILE A 401 38.01 -19.78 214.38
CA ILE A 401 39.21 -19.97 215.24
C ILE A 401 39.61 -18.76 216.13
N THR A 402 39.04 -17.57 215.96
CA THR A 402 39.15 -16.45 216.95
C THR A 402 37.95 -15.54 216.83
#